data_AF-A0AB33X066-F1
#
_entry.id   AF-A0AB33X066-F1
#
_cell.length_a   1.000
_cell.length_b   1.000
_cell.length_c   1.000
_cell.angle_alpha   90.00
_cell.angle_beta   90.00
_cell.angle_gamma   90.00
#
_symmetry.space_group_name_H-M   'P 1'
#
loop_
_entity.id
_entity.type
_entity.pdbx_description
1 polymer ?
#
loop_
_entity_poly.entity_id
_entity_poly.type
_entity_poly.pdbx_seq_one_letter_code
_entity_poly.pdbx_strand_id
1 'polypeptide(L)'
;MTSRLRLRFADDTLIDSDRTDRLPVATDLATELPESVTQTSVLLALPLAQANGGNCLPQEQAVTRPVRYRRDWRDVQDHYGEDRQSIAVLEHALSLRLDRDDNAEYITCPTARLVRDAQGVWALDESFQPPMLAFDAHAGLLQQLDNLLTQLAAKRSRLMAMCRENNQRMADFAVADVSLFWLLNALNTFQSALNDLTAYPARPPELVYQQLSKLAGRLLTFSLEHDIEAILAYQHTHPERVFPALFRLISTLLEASLPSRVIALKLKLSPPTVGKFRRKMAVCATVTGQLLPVGALLDASCIPASTVSTPVKSGRP
;
A
#
# COMPACT_ATOMS: atom_id res chain seq x y z
N MET A 1 -12.34 -15.67 -14.45
CA MET A 1 -11.61 -14.39 -14.49
C MET A 1 -11.94 -13.73 -15.81
N THR A 2 -12.68 -12.62 -15.77
CA THR A 2 -13.03 -11.85 -16.97
C THR A 2 -11.78 -11.10 -17.42
N SER A 3 -11.21 -11.49 -18.56
CA SER A 3 -10.02 -10.86 -19.15
C SER A 3 -10.41 -9.52 -19.77
N ARG A 4 -10.19 -8.42 -19.03
CA ARG A 4 -10.52 -7.06 -19.45
C ARG A 4 -9.26 -6.21 -19.44
N LEU A 5 -9.08 -5.40 -20.48
CA LEU A 5 -7.97 -4.45 -20.61
C LEU A 5 -8.53 -3.04 -20.77
N ARG A 6 -8.14 -2.16 -19.85
CA ARG A 6 -8.40 -0.72 -19.91
C ARG A 6 -7.17 0.03 -19.48
N LEU A 7 -6.56 0.76 -20.40
CA LEU A 7 -5.36 1.54 -20.13
C LEU A 7 -5.23 2.70 -21.11
N ARG A 8 -4.36 3.64 -20.76
CA ARG A 8 -3.94 4.72 -21.64
C ARG A 8 -2.43 4.62 -21.82
N PHE A 9 -1.98 4.61 -23.06
CA PHE A 9 -0.55 4.69 -23.37
C PHE A 9 -0.02 6.11 -23.14
N ALA A 10 1.31 6.26 -23.11
CA ALA A 10 1.98 7.54 -22.89
C ALA A 10 1.73 8.58 -24.00
N ASP A 11 1.27 8.14 -25.18
CA ASP A 11 0.84 9.00 -26.29
C ASP A 11 -0.67 9.31 -26.27
N ASP A 12 -1.31 9.14 -25.10
CA ASP A 12 -2.74 9.35 -24.86
C ASP A 12 -3.70 8.37 -25.53
N THR A 13 -3.19 7.33 -26.17
CA THR A 13 -4.06 6.33 -26.81
C THR A 13 -4.76 5.48 -25.77
N LEU A 14 -6.08 5.57 -25.74
CA LEU A 14 -6.95 4.77 -24.87
C LEU A 14 -7.23 3.43 -25.52
N ILE A 15 -7.04 2.36 -24.75
CA ILE A 15 -7.47 1.00 -25.08
C ILE A 15 -8.60 0.62 -24.13
N ASP A 16 -9.72 0.13 -24.68
CA ASP A 16 -10.83 -0.44 -23.91
C ASP A 16 -11.36 -1.70 -24.62
N SER A 17 -11.03 -2.87 -24.05
CA SER A 17 -11.45 -4.16 -24.61
C SER A 17 -12.95 -4.42 -24.50
N ASP A 18 -13.68 -3.68 -23.66
CA ASP A 18 -15.12 -3.87 -23.55
C ASP A 18 -15.90 -3.09 -24.61
N ARG A 19 -15.24 -2.15 -25.30
CA ARG A 19 -15.91 -1.19 -26.18
C ARG A 19 -15.38 -1.24 -27.61
N THR A 20 -14.07 -1.10 -27.78
CA THR A 20 -13.47 -0.77 -29.08
C THR A 20 -12.46 -1.81 -29.53
N ASP A 21 -11.60 -2.24 -28.62
CA ASP A 21 -10.38 -2.97 -28.93
C ASP A 21 -10.52 -4.47 -28.69
N ARG A 22 -9.79 -5.28 -29.46
CA ARG A 22 -9.71 -6.72 -29.20
C ARG A 22 -8.60 -7.02 -28.20
N LEU A 23 -8.76 -8.12 -27.48
CA LEU A 23 -7.69 -8.64 -26.63
C LEU A 23 -6.51 -9.11 -27.51
N PRO A 24 -5.27 -8.88 -27.07
CA PRO A 24 -4.08 -9.35 -27.78
C PRO A 24 -4.03 -10.89 -27.79
N VAL A 25 -3.30 -11.43 -28.77
CA VAL A 25 -3.04 -12.87 -28.85
C VAL A 25 -2.21 -13.30 -27.63
N ALA A 26 -2.48 -14.51 -27.12
CA ALA A 26 -1.73 -15.09 -26.02
C ALA A 26 -0.25 -15.32 -26.41
N THR A 27 0.66 -15.04 -25.48
CA THR A 27 2.10 -15.28 -25.65
C THR A 27 2.46 -16.65 -25.07
N ASP A 28 3.22 -17.45 -25.80
CA ASP A 28 3.72 -18.73 -25.33
C ASP A 28 5.01 -18.57 -24.54
N LEU A 29 4.88 -18.56 -23.21
CA LEU A 29 6.01 -18.40 -22.29
C LEU A 29 7.03 -19.55 -22.37
N ALA A 30 6.64 -20.75 -22.82
CA ALA A 30 7.57 -21.87 -22.89
C ALA A 30 8.58 -21.69 -24.03
N THR A 31 8.14 -21.06 -25.12
CA THR A 31 8.98 -20.79 -26.30
C THR A 31 9.82 -19.52 -26.10
N GLU A 32 9.27 -18.50 -25.44
CA GLU A 32 9.92 -17.19 -25.30
C GLU A 32 10.92 -17.09 -24.13
N LEU A 33 10.84 -17.99 -23.14
CA LEU A 33 11.62 -17.88 -21.89
C LEU A 33 12.47 -19.12 -21.60
N PRO A 34 13.81 -19.00 -21.51
CA PRO A 34 14.65 -20.11 -21.05
C PRO A 34 14.37 -20.46 -19.58
N GLU A 35 14.67 -21.69 -19.18
CA GLU A 35 14.45 -22.20 -17.81
C GLU A 35 15.24 -21.44 -16.74
N SER A 36 16.34 -20.78 -17.11
CA SER A 36 17.14 -19.96 -16.20
C SER A 36 16.41 -18.71 -15.68
N VAL A 37 15.32 -18.32 -16.34
CA VAL A 37 14.57 -17.11 -16.01
C VAL A 37 13.51 -17.45 -14.98
N THR A 38 13.66 -16.85 -13.80
CA THR A 38 12.72 -16.99 -12.69
C THR A 38 11.71 -15.86 -12.59
N GLN A 39 11.95 -14.72 -13.26
CA GLN A 39 11.08 -13.56 -13.23
C GLN A 39 11.10 -12.82 -14.57
N THR A 40 9.95 -12.32 -15.02
CA THR A 40 9.86 -11.46 -16.22
C THR A 40 8.67 -10.52 -16.12
N SER A 41 8.79 -9.30 -16.65
CA SER A 41 7.66 -8.37 -16.76
C SER A 41 6.95 -8.54 -18.11
N VAL A 42 5.61 -8.59 -18.05
CA VAL A 42 4.73 -8.60 -19.22
C VAL A 42 4.30 -7.18 -19.52
N LEU A 43 4.49 -6.79 -20.77
CA LEU A 43 4.17 -5.49 -21.32
C LEU A 43 3.01 -5.63 -22.30
N LEU A 44 2.03 -4.75 -22.21
CA LEU A 44 1.14 -4.51 -23.34
C LEU A 44 1.83 -3.52 -24.28
N ALA A 45 1.94 -3.89 -25.55
CA ALA A 45 2.65 -3.12 -26.56
C ALA A 45 1.73 -2.73 -27.72
N LEU A 46 1.86 -1.48 -28.14
CA LEU A 46 1.20 -0.90 -29.30
C LEU A 46 2.27 -0.30 -30.22
N PRO A 47 2.32 -0.65 -31.52
CA PRO A 47 3.29 -0.06 -32.43
C PRO A 47 3.22 1.47 -32.48
N LEU A 48 4.40 2.10 -32.61
CA LEU A 48 4.50 3.55 -32.77
C LEU A 48 3.76 4.02 -34.04
N ALA A 49 3.09 5.17 -33.93
CA ALA A 49 2.51 5.82 -35.09
C ALA A 49 3.62 6.45 -35.94
N GLN A 50 3.69 6.11 -37.22
CA GLN A 50 4.64 6.66 -38.16
C GLN A 50 4.09 7.90 -38.87
N ALA A 51 4.83 9.00 -38.87
CA ALA A 51 4.40 10.26 -39.47
C ALA A 51 4.30 10.20 -41.01
N ASN A 52 5.07 9.32 -41.65
CA ASN A 52 5.07 9.11 -43.10
C ASN A 52 3.94 8.20 -43.60
N GLY A 53 3.02 7.79 -42.74
CA GLY A 53 1.87 6.96 -43.09
C GLY A 53 2.16 5.45 -43.00
N GLY A 54 1.29 4.64 -43.61
CA GLY A 54 1.39 3.18 -43.52
C GLY A 54 1.12 2.62 -42.11
N ASN A 55 0.29 3.33 -41.34
CA ASN A 55 -0.11 2.94 -39.98
C ASN A 55 -1.28 1.95 -39.94
N CYS A 56 -1.86 1.58 -41.08
CA CYS A 56 -2.98 0.65 -41.15
C CYS A 56 -2.71 -0.40 -42.22
N LEU A 57 -2.83 -1.68 -41.85
CA LEU A 57 -2.79 -2.80 -42.79
C LEU A 57 -4.19 -3.43 -42.95
N PRO A 58 -4.55 -3.89 -44.17
CA PRO A 58 -5.66 -4.82 -44.36
C PRO A 58 -5.50 -6.06 -43.48
N GLN A 59 -6.62 -6.62 -43.01
CA GLN A 59 -6.63 -7.78 -42.09
C GLN A 59 -5.79 -8.97 -42.57
N GLU A 60 -5.86 -9.29 -43.86
CA GLU A 60 -5.22 -10.46 -44.49
C GLU A 60 -3.76 -10.24 -44.87
N GLN A 61 -3.26 -9.00 -44.78
CA GLN A 61 -1.91 -8.70 -45.22
C GLN A 61 -0.88 -9.13 -44.16
N ALA A 62 0.16 -9.83 -44.63
CA ALA A 62 1.27 -10.23 -43.77
C ALA A 62 1.98 -9.01 -43.17
N VAL A 63 2.31 -9.10 -41.88
CA VAL A 63 2.99 -8.04 -41.14
C VAL A 63 4.49 -8.16 -41.41
N THR A 64 5.04 -7.23 -42.20
CA THR A 64 6.49 -7.15 -42.47
C THR A 64 7.23 -6.28 -41.46
N ARG A 65 6.49 -5.41 -40.76
CA ARG A 65 6.95 -4.49 -39.72
C ARG A 65 5.80 -4.23 -38.75
N PRO A 66 6.02 -3.83 -37.50
CA PRO A 66 4.93 -3.49 -36.60
C PRO A 66 4.12 -2.31 -37.16
N VAL A 67 2.80 -2.49 -37.25
CA VAL A 67 1.87 -1.48 -37.75
C VAL A 67 0.77 -1.26 -36.72
N ARG A 68 0.51 0.01 -36.41
CA ARG A 68 -0.34 0.41 -35.28
C ARG A 68 -1.79 -0.05 -35.39
N TYR A 69 -2.35 -0.06 -36.60
CA TYR A 69 -3.74 -0.41 -36.86
C TYR A 69 -3.87 -1.57 -37.83
N ARG A 70 -4.92 -2.37 -37.63
CA ARG A 70 -5.48 -3.26 -38.64
C ARG A 70 -6.86 -2.75 -39.04
N ARG A 71 -7.17 -2.89 -40.33
CA ARG A 71 -8.52 -2.64 -40.85
C ARG A 71 -9.38 -3.87 -40.61
N ASP A 72 -10.49 -3.70 -39.92
CA ASP A 72 -11.54 -4.69 -39.70
C ASP A 72 -12.83 -4.19 -40.33
N TRP A 73 -13.68 -5.08 -40.84
CA TRP A 73 -15.01 -4.71 -41.34
C TRP A 73 -16.05 -5.08 -40.28
N ARG A 74 -16.84 -4.10 -39.84
CA ARG A 74 -17.88 -4.32 -38.84
C ARG A 74 -19.22 -3.84 -39.36
N ASP A 75 -20.25 -4.64 -39.14
CA ASP A 75 -21.63 -4.27 -39.44
C ASP A 75 -22.19 -3.39 -38.32
N VAL A 76 -22.23 -2.09 -38.59
CA VAL A 76 -22.66 -1.06 -37.66
C VAL A 76 -24.15 -0.75 -37.91
N GLN A 77 -24.92 -0.70 -36.83
CA GLN A 77 -26.34 -0.34 -36.83
C GLN A 77 -26.48 1.19 -36.83
N ASP A 78 -27.35 1.72 -37.69
CA ASP A 78 -27.77 3.13 -37.58
C ASP A 78 -28.52 3.35 -36.27
N HIS A 79 -28.16 4.41 -35.53
CA HIS A 79 -28.82 4.77 -34.28
C HIS A 79 -30.23 5.36 -34.48
N TYR A 80 -30.53 5.89 -35.67
CA TYR A 80 -31.81 6.55 -35.97
C TYR A 80 -32.71 5.75 -36.92
N GLY A 81 -32.21 4.63 -37.44
CA GLY A 81 -32.91 3.77 -38.39
C GLY A 81 -32.72 2.29 -38.07
N GLU A 82 -33.29 1.43 -38.91
CA GLU A 82 -33.17 -0.03 -38.77
C GLU A 82 -32.03 -0.62 -39.62
N ASP A 83 -31.41 0.19 -40.47
CA ASP A 83 -30.38 -0.25 -41.41
C ASP A 83 -29.06 -0.62 -40.72
N ARG A 84 -28.40 -1.65 -41.25
CA ARG A 84 -27.02 -2.02 -40.89
C ARG A 84 -26.13 -1.86 -42.09
N GLN A 85 -24.95 -1.29 -41.87
CA GLN A 85 -23.96 -1.11 -42.92
C GLN A 85 -22.59 -1.62 -42.47
N SER A 86 -21.92 -2.33 -43.38
CA SER A 86 -20.54 -2.75 -43.17
C SER A 86 -19.59 -1.56 -43.35
N ILE A 87 -18.87 -1.21 -42.29
CA ILE A 87 -17.94 -0.07 -42.25
C ILE A 87 -16.56 -0.58 -41.87
N ALA A 88 -15.54 -0.06 -42.54
CA ALA A 88 -14.15 -0.30 -42.19
C ALA A 88 -13.79 0.47 -40.92
N VAL A 89 -13.39 -0.24 -39.88
CA VAL A 89 -12.92 0.33 -38.60
C VAL A 89 -11.42 0.11 -38.42
N LEU A 90 -10.80 1.01 -37.66
CA LEU A 90 -9.42 0.87 -37.23
C LEU A 90 -9.39 0.10 -35.91
N GLU A 91 -8.63 -0.98 -35.87
CA GLU A 91 -8.39 -1.78 -34.69
C GLU A 91 -6.92 -1.66 -34.27
N HIS A 92 -6.66 -1.34 -33.00
CA HIS A 92 -5.29 -1.28 -32.50
C HIS A 92 -4.64 -2.67 -32.54
N ALA A 93 -3.47 -2.77 -33.16
CA ALA A 93 -2.71 -4.00 -33.25
C ALA A 93 -1.92 -4.27 -31.96
N LEU A 94 -2.65 -4.61 -30.90
CA LEU A 94 -2.10 -4.88 -29.57
C LEU A 94 -1.36 -6.21 -29.54
N SER A 95 -0.27 -6.26 -28.77
CA SER A 95 0.49 -7.49 -28.51
C SER A 95 0.95 -7.53 -27.05
N LEU A 96 1.03 -8.74 -26.50
CA LEU A 96 1.72 -8.98 -25.24
C LEU A 96 3.19 -9.26 -25.55
N ARG A 97 4.08 -8.49 -24.95
CA ARG A 97 5.53 -8.57 -25.11
C ARG A 97 6.19 -8.72 -23.75
N LEU A 98 7.42 -9.16 -23.75
CA LEU A 98 8.24 -9.27 -22.55
C LEU A 98 9.20 -8.08 -22.47
N ASP A 99 9.60 -7.75 -21.25
CA ASP A 99 10.60 -6.72 -20.96
C ASP A 99 11.95 -6.92 -21.68
N ARG A 100 12.32 -8.17 -21.94
CA ARG A 100 13.54 -8.56 -22.66
C ARG A 100 13.45 -8.41 -24.19
N ASP A 101 12.24 -8.26 -24.74
CA ASP A 101 12.06 -8.20 -26.18
C ASP A 101 12.60 -6.86 -26.71
N ASP A 102 12.93 -6.81 -28.00
CA ASP A 102 13.17 -5.52 -28.65
C ASP A 102 11.84 -4.77 -28.76
N ASN A 103 11.69 -3.74 -27.93
CA ASN A 103 10.47 -2.94 -27.80
C ASN A 103 10.63 -1.54 -28.39
N ALA A 104 11.71 -1.25 -29.12
CA ALA A 104 12.02 0.11 -29.59
C ALA A 104 10.97 0.69 -30.55
N GLU A 105 10.30 -0.16 -31.34
CA GLU A 105 9.24 0.25 -32.28
C GLU A 105 7.83 0.32 -31.65
N TYR A 106 7.74 0.19 -30.33
CA TYR A 106 6.48 0.09 -29.60
C TYR A 106 6.39 1.13 -28.48
N ILE A 107 5.15 1.52 -28.18
CA ILE A 107 4.79 2.13 -26.91
C ILE A 107 4.32 1.00 -26.01
N THR A 108 4.91 0.91 -24.83
CA THR A 108 4.67 -0.20 -23.90
C THR A 108 4.13 0.28 -22.57
N CYS A 109 3.25 -0.51 -21.97
CA CYS A 109 2.77 -0.31 -20.60
C CYS A 109 2.95 -1.63 -19.83
N PRO A 110 3.69 -1.65 -18.70
CA PRO A 110 3.78 -2.83 -17.84
C PRO A 110 2.41 -3.19 -17.27
N THR A 111 1.97 -4.44 -17.47
CA THR A 111 0.65 -4.91 -17.03
C THR A 111 0.72 -5.98 -15.96
N ALA A 112 1.75 -6.82 -15.99
CA ALA A 112 1.94 -7.87 -15.00
C ALA A 112 3.42 -8.22 -14.84
N ARG A 113 3.73 -8.91 -13.74
CA ARG A 113 5.01 -9.58 -13.55
C ARG A 113 4.76 -11.05 -13.27
N LEU A 114 5.53 -11.89 -13.93
CA LEU A 114 5.47 -13.34 -13.77
C LEU A 114 6.69 -13.79 -12.98
N VAL A 115 6.47 -14.73 -12.07
CA VAL A 115 7.50 -15.39 -11.27
C VAL A 115 7.34 -16.89 -11.40
N ARG A 116 8.47 -17.62 -11.49
CA ARG A 116 8.47 -19.08 -11.41
C ARG A 116 8.50 -19.50 -9.95
N ASP A 117 7.63 -20.44 -9.59
CA ASP A 117 7.69 -21.10 -8.31
C ASP A 117 8.82 -22.16 -8.25
N ALA A 118 8.97 -22.80 -7.10
CA ALA A 118 9.99 -23.84 -6.90
C ALA A 118 9.73 -25.11 -7.75
N GLN A 119 8.52 -25.26 -8.28
CA GLN A 119 8.10 -26.34 -9.18
C GLN A 119 8.31 -25.96 -10.66
N GLY A 120 8.81 -24.75 -10.94
CA GLY A 120 9.07 -24.24 -12.29
C GLY A 120 7.83 -23.70 -13.00
N VAL A 121 6.68 -23.63 -12.32
CA VAL A 121 5.41 -23.14 -12.87
C VAL A 121 5.36 -21.62 -12.77
N TRP A 122 4.91 -20.97 -13.85
CA TRP A 122 4.71 -19.53 -13.87
C TRP A 122 3.44 -19.13 -13.12
N ALA A 123 3.58 -18.16 -12.22
CA ALA A 123 2.49 -17.51 -11.51
C ALA A 123 2.57 -16.00 -11.66
N LEU A 124 1.44 -15.32 -11.50
CA LEU A 124 1.40 -13.86 -11.40
C LEU A 124 1.97 -13.44 -10.04
N ASP A 125 2.85 -12.44 -10.07
CA ASP A 125 3.34 -11.80 -8.85
C ASP A 125 2.29 -10.81 -8.33
N GLU A 126 1.59 -11.19 -7.25
CA GLU A 126 0.57 -10.36 -6.60
C GLU A 126 1.13 -9.09 -5.94
N SER A 127 2.46 -9.02 -5.75
CA SER A 127 3.11 -7.82 -5.20
C SER A 127 3.40 -6.77 -6.27
N PHE A 128 3.29 -7.13 -7.55
CA PHE A 128 3.55 -6.23 -8.66
C PHE A 128 2.44 -5.19 -8.82
N GLN A 129 2.82 -3.92 -8.73
CA GLN A 129 1.91 -2.80 -8.90
C GLN A 129 2.23 -2.11 -10.23
N PRO A 130 1.35 -2.20 -11.25
CA PRO A 130 1.59 -1.53 -12.52
C PRO A 130 1.46 -0.01 -12.37
N PRO A 131 1.92 0.79 -13.35
CA PRO A 131 1.51 2.19 -13.48
C PRO A 131 -0.02 2.25 -13.63
N MET A 132 -0.69 2.98 -12.74
CA MET A 132 -2.15 2.97 -12.63
C MET A 132 -2.73 4.37 -12.85
N LEU A 133 -3.81 4.46 -13.62
CA LEU A 133 -4.60 5.69 -13.74
C LEU A 133 -5.67 5.81 -12.66
N ALA A 134 -6.13 4.69 -12.13
CA ALA A 134 -7.13 4.59 -11.08
C ALA A 134 -6.59 3.72 -9.95
N PHE A 135 -6.73 4.16 -8.70
CA PHE A 135 -6.16 3.48 -7.53
C PHE A 135 -6.80 2.10 -7.29
N ASP A 136 -8.05 1.91 -7.72
CA ASP A 136 -8.76 0.63 -7.69
C ASP A 136 -8.28 -0.41 -8.72
N ALA A 137 -7.35 -0.04 -9.61
CA ALA A 137 -6.78 -0.98 -10.57
C ALA A 137 -5.95 -2.10 -9.91
N HIS A 138 -5.55 -1.95 -8.64
CA HIS A 138 -4.81 -2.97 -7.88
C HIS A 138 -5.49 -3.29 -6.55
N ALA A 139 -6.15 -4.45 -6.47
CA ALA A 139 -6.93 -4.88 -5.30
C ALA A 139 -6.11 -4.90 -3.99
N GLY A 140 -4.82 -5.28 -4.05
CA GLY A 140 -3.96 -5.29 -2.86
C GLY A 140 -3.71 -3.89 -2.27
N LEU A 141 -3.77 -2.82 -3.07
CA LEU A 141 -3.60 -1.46 -2.56
C LEU A 141 -4.87 -0.97 -1.85
N LEU A 142 -6.05 -1.36 -2.35
CA LEU A 142 -7.31 -1.13 -1.64
C LEU A 142 -7.32 -1.81 -0.29
N GLN A 143 -6.90 -3.08 -0.24
CA GLN A 143 -6.80 -3.81 1.02
C GLN A 143 -5.82 -3.14 2.00
N GLN A 144 -4.68 -2.63 1.52
CA GLN A 144 -3.74 -1.89 2.35
C GLN A 144 -4.34 -0.57 2.87
N LEU A 145 -5.10 0.15 2.04
CA LEU A 145 -5.80 1.37 2.44
C LEU A 145 -6.87 1.09 3.51
N ASP A 146 -7.65 0.03 3.34
CA ASP A 146 -8.68 -0.38 4.31
C ASP A 146 -8.08 -0.82 5.65
N ASN A 147 -6.96 -1.56 5.60
CA ASN A 147 -6.21 -1.93 6.79
C ASN A 147 -5.69 -0.69 7.52
N LEU A 148 -5.13 0.27 6.79
CA LEU A 148 -4.66 1.54 7.35
C LEU A 148 -5.81 2.34 7.99
N LEU A 149 -6.95 2.45 7.31
CA LEU A 149 -8.14 3.11 7.84
C LEU A 149 -8.64 2.46 9.13
N THR A 150 -8.60 1.13 9.20
CA THR A 150 -8.95 0.38 10.41
C THR A 150 -8.01 0.69 11.56
N GLN A 151 -6.70 0.70 11.32
CA GLN A 151 -5.70 1.08 12.32
C GLN A 151 -5.89 2.53 12.79
N LEU A 152 -6.14 3.45 11.86
CA LEU A 152 -6.36 4.87 12.13
C LEU A 152 -7.60 5.07 13.01
N ALA A 153 -8.71 4.40 12.68
CA ALA A 153 -9.96 4.45 13.42
C ALA A 153 -9.80 3.89 14.85
N ALA A 154 -9.10 2.76 15.00
CA ALA A 154 -8.80 2.14 16.30
C ALA A 154 -7.95 3.06 17.18
N LYS A 155 -6.87 3.62 16.61
CA LYS A 155 -5.98 4.56 17.29
C LYS A 155 -6.74 5.81 17.75
N ARG A 156 -7.53 6.41 16.84
CA ARG A 156 -8.37 7.57 17.13
C ARG A 156 -9.36 7.29 18.26
N SER A 157 -10.05 6.15 18.22
CA SER A 157 -11.02 5.74 19.25
C SER A 157 -10.35 5.66 20.63
N ARG A 158 -9.16 5.04 20.70
CA ARG A 158 -8.37 4.97 21.93
C ARG A 158 -7.97 6.35 22.47
N LEU A 159 -7.49 7.25 21.60
CA LEU A 159 -7.11 8.61 22.02
C LEU A 159 -8.32 9.42 22.49
N MET A 160 -9.48 9.26 21.83
CA MET A 160 -10.73 9.90 22.25
C MET A 160 -11.23 9.38 23.61
N ALA A 161 -11.08 8.08 23.89
CA ALA A 161 -11.40 7.53 25.20
C ALA A 161 -10.53 8.14 26.30
N MET A 162 -9.21 8.25 26.07
CA MET A 162 -8.29 8.91 27.00
C MET A 162 -8.65 10.38 27.25
N CYS A 163 -9.13 11.10 26.22
CA CYS A 163 -9.60 12.48 26.38
C CYS A 163 -10.86 12.58 27.27
N ARG A 164 -11.81 11.65 27.11
CA ARG A 164 -13.08 11.63 27.87
C ARG A 164 -12.89 11.26 29.34
N GLU A 165 -11.94 10.38 29.65
CA GLU A 165 -11.57 10.08 31.03
C GLU A 165 -11.01 11.32 31.74
N ASN A 166 -10.31 12.19 31.01
CA ASN A 166 -9.71 13.41 31.55
C ASN A 166 -10.71 14.56 31.72
N ASN A 167 -11.75 14.68 30.88
CA ASN A 167 -12.69 15.81 30.89
C ASN A 167 -14.15 15.41 30.53
N GLN A 168 -15.13 15.88 31.32
CA GLN A 168 -16.53 15.44 31.21
C GLN A 168 -17.42 16.22 30.23
N ARG A 169 -17.02 17.41 29.73
CA ARG A 169 -17.87 18.21 28.80
C ARG A 169 -17.14 19.02 27.73
N MET A 170 -15.94 19.51 27.99
CA MET A 170 -15.13 20.26 27.01
C MET A 170 -13.71 19.68 27.01
N ALA A 171 -13.11 19.52 25.83
CA ALA A 171 -11.75 19.01 25.74
C ALA A 171 -10.76 20.12 26.14
N ASP A 172 -10.65 20.37 27.44
CA ASP A 172 -9.65 21.28 28.01
C ASP A 172 -8.29 20.57 27.92
N PHE A 173 -7.56 20.82 26.83
CA PHE A 173 -6.21 20.33 26.66
C PHE A 173 -5.26 21.18 27.50
N ALA A 174 -4.67 20.59 28.54
CA ALA A 174 -3.59 21.23 29.27
C ALA A 174 -2.32 21.32 28.39
N VAL A 175 -1.36 22.18 28.76
CA VAL A 175 -0.06 22.31 28.05
C VAL A 175 0.68 20.96 27.97
N ALA A 176 0.48 20.06 28.95
CA ALA A 176 1.03 18.71 28.93
C ALA A 176 0.43 17.77 27.86
N ASP A 177 -0.75 18.11 27.32
CA ASP A 177 -1.49 17.30 26.34
C ASP A 177 -1.37 17.83 24.90
N VAL A 178 -0.44 18.76 24.63
CA VAL A 178 -0.25 19.36 23.30
C VAL A 178 0.02 18.30 22.23
N SER A 179 0.83 17.28 22.53
CA SER A 179 1.12 16.19 21.60
C SER A 179 -0.14 15.35 21.29
N LEU A 180 -0.97 15.10 22.31
CA LEU A 180 -2.23 14.38 22.15
C LEU A 180 -3.20 15.16 21.26
N PHE A 181 -3.32 16.47 21.49
CA PHE A 181 -4.13 17.35 20.67
C PHE A 181 -3.71 17.32 19.19
N TRP A 182 -2.42 17.50 18.91
CA TRP A 182 -1.93 17.54 17.52
C TRP A 182 -2.08 16.19 16.81
N LEU A 183 -1.85 15.08 17.53
CA LEU A 183 -2.06 13.75 16.99
C LEU A 183 -3.53 13.51 16.68
N LEU A 184 -4.43 13.80 17.62
CA LEU A 184 -5.87 13.64 17.42
C LEU A 184 -6.40 14.53 16.29
N ASN A 185 -5.91 15.77 16.20
CA ASN A 185 -6.21 16.68 15.09
C ASN A 185 -5.78 16.07 13.75
N ALA A 186 -4.57 15.49 13.67
CA ALA A 186 -4.09 14.83 12.46
C ALA A 186 -4.99 13.65 12.07
N LEU A 187 -5.25 12.73 13.00
CA LEU A 187 -6.08 11.55 12.72
C LEU A 187 -7.51 11.94 12.30
N ASN A 188 -8.13 12.92 12.98
CA ASN A 188 -9.47 13.39 12.63
C ASN A 188 -9.51 14.03 11.23
N THR A 189 -8.48 14.81 10.87
CA THR A 189 -8.40 15.46 9.56
C THR A 189 -8.32 14.44 8.43
N PHE A 190 -7.47 13.41 8.57
CA PHE A 190 -7.24 12.46 7.49
C PHE A 190 -8.24 11.30 7.46
N GLN A 191 -8.89 10.95 8.58
CA GLN A 191 -9.92 9.91 8.58
C GLN A 191 -11.03 10.21 7.56
N SER A 192 -11.54 11.44 7.53
CA SER A 192 -12.61 11.81 6.58
C SER A 192 -12.12 11.78 5.14
N ALA A 193 -10.94 12.33 4.87
CA ALA A 193 -10.34 12.37 3.54
C ALA A 193 -10.06 10.95 3.00
N LEU A 194 -9.51 10.06 3.84
CA LEU A 194 -9.23 8.69 3.45
C LEU A 194 -10.51 7.85 3.30
N ASN A 195 -11.54 8.09 4.12
CA ASN A 195 -12.85 7.45 3.94
C ASN A 195 -13.49 7.78 2.58
N ASP A 196 -13.38 9.03 2.10
CA ASP A 196 -13.88 9.43 0.78
C ASP A 196 -13.13 8.70 -0.34
N LEU A 197 -11.80 8.57 -0.22
CA LEU A 197 -10.98 7.82 -1.17
C LEU A 197 -11.34 6.32 -1.21
N THR A 198 -11.68 5.71 -0.08
CA THR A 198 -12.18 4.32 -0.05
C THR A 198 -13.58 4.19 -0.63
N ALA A 199 -14.46 5.18 -0.42
CA ALA A 199 -15.81 5.18 -1.01
C ALA A 199 -15.78 5.33 -2.54
N TYR A 200 -14.83 6.10 -3.07
CA TYR A 200 -14.67 6.33 -4.50
C TYR A 200 -13.21 6.07 -4.94
N PRO A 201 -12.80 4.79 -5.06
CA PRO A 201 -11.39 4.43 -5.26
C PRO A 201 -10.92 4.56 -6.71
N ALA A 202 -11.83 4.81 -7.66
CA ALA A 202 -11.53 5.09 -9.07
C ALA A 202 -10.95 6.51 -9.28
N ARG A 203 -9.88 6.85 -8.54
CA ARG A 203 -9.20 8.16 -8.54
C ARG A 203 -7.74 8.00 -8.93
N PRO A 204 -7.09 9.06 -9.46
CA PRO A 204 -5.65 9.04 -9.71
C PRO A 204 -4.85 8.67 -8.46
N PRO A 205 -3.89 7.72 -8.54
CA PRO A 205 -3.09 7.30 -7.39
C PRO A 205 -2.25 8.45 -6.80
N GLU A 206 -1.93 9.47 -7.60
CA GLU A 206 -1.26 10.67 -7.11
C GLU A 206 -2.05 11.37 -5.99
N LEU A 207 -3.38 11.46 -6.12
CA LEU A 207 -4.22 12.08 -5.10
C LEU A 207 -4.18 11.29 -3.78
N VAL A 208 -4.19 9.96 -3.87
CA VAL A 208 -4.05 9.08 -2.70
C VAL A 208 -2.68 9.26 -2.05
N TYR A 209 -1.62 9.23 -2.86
CA TYR A 209 -0.24 9.47 -2.40
C TYR A 209 -0.10 10.82 -1.69
N GLN A 210 -0.69 11.90 -2.22
CA GLN A 210 -0.64 13.22 -1.60
C GLN A 210 -1.30 13.22 -0.21
N GLN A 211 -2.44 12.53 -0.02
CA GLN A 211 -3.08 12.43 1.30
C GLN A 211 -2.25 11.60 2.28
N LEU A 212 -1.74 10.45 1.83
CA LEU A 212 -0.90 9.57 2.65
C LEU A 212 0.41 10.26 3.06
N SER A 213 1.05 10.98 2.15
CA SER A 213 2.30 11.72 2.43
C SER A 213 2.08 12.85 3.43
N LYS A 214 0.97 13.59 3.30
CA LYS A 214 0.60 14.63 4.27
C LYS A 214 0.31 14.03 5.67
N LEU A 215 -0.33 12.86 5.71
CA LEU A 215 -0.55 12.13 6.97
C LEU A 215 0.79 11.69 7.58
N ALA A 216 1.66 11.05 6.80
CA ALA A 216 2.98 10.62 7.26
C ALA A 216 3.79 11.79 7.82
N GLY A 217 3.84 12.93 7.11
CA GLY A 217 4.54 14.14 7.57
C GLY A 217 4.00 14.67 8.91
N ARG A 218 2.68 14.62 9.12
CA ARG A 218 2.06 15.01 10.41
C ARG A 218 2.31 14.00 11.52
N LEU A 219 2.55 12.73 11.21
CA LEU A 219 2.90 11.71 12.21
C LEU A 219 4.40 11.73 12.57
N LEU A 220 5.27 12.12 11.62
CA LEU A 220 6.71 12.22 11.84
C LEU A 220 7.06 13.24 12.94
N THR A 221 6.22 14.25 13.19
CA THR A 221 6.43 15.20 14.30
C THR A 221 6.45 14.53 15.69
N PHE A 222 5.99 13.29 15.80
CA PHE A 222 5.98 12.49 17.03
C PHE A 222 7.04 11.38 17.04
N SER A 223 7.83 11.25 15.97
CA SER A 223 8.88 10.24 15.85
C SER A 223 10.24 10.86 16.12
N LEU A 224 11.11 10.09 16.78
CA LEU A 224 12.54 10.41 16.93
C LEU A 224 13.43 9.47 16.11
N GLU A 225 12.84 8.41 15.53
CA GLU A 225 13.56 7.36 14.81
C GLU A 225 13.57 7.57 13.30
N HIS A 226 12.60 8.33 12.78
CA HIS A 226 12.40 8.53 11.35
C HIS A 226 12.40 10.02 11.04
N ASP A 227 13.02 10.38 9.92
CA ASP A 227 13.09 11.76 9.40
C ASP A 227 12.22 11.92 8.15
N ILE A 228 12.09 13.15 7.66
CA ILE A 228 11.24 13.52 6.52
C ILE A 228 11.65 12.82 5.22
N GLU A 229 12.93 12.48 5.06
CA GLU A 229 13.46 11.73 3.92
C GLU A 229 12.91 10.29 3.84
N ALA A 230 12.28 9.78 4.91
CA ALA A 230 11.59 8.49 4.87
C ALA A 230 10.36 8.50 3.95
N ILE A 231 9.81 9.68 3.62
CA ILE A 231 8.71 9.84 2.67
C ILE A 231 9.29 9.90 1.25
N LEU A 232 9.25 8.76 0.55
CA LEU A 232 9.74 8.66 -0.82
C LEU A 232 8.93 9.52 -1.79
N ALA A 233 9.61 10.15 -2.75
CA ALA A 233 8.98 10.91 -3.82
C ALA A 233 8.12 9.99 -4.72
N TYR A 234 7.01 10.54 -5.22
CA TYR A 234 6.11 9.80 -6.11
C TYR A 234 6.79 9.41 -7.43
N GLN A 235 6.70 8.13 -7.78
CA GLN A 235 7.21 7.56 -9.04
C GLN A 235 6.09 6.77 -9.70
N HIS A 236 5.40 7.40 -10.67
CA HIS A 236 4.26 6.79 -11.35
C HIS A 236 4.63 5.49 -12.09
N THR A 237 5.85 5.40 -12.60
CA THR A 237 6.35 4.23 -13.33
C THR A 237 6.70 3.05 -12.44
N HIS A 238 6.89 3.27 -11.13
CA HIS A 238 7.30 2.26 -10.16
C HIS A 238 6.53 2.41 -8.83
N PRO A 239 5.20 2.27 -8.82
CA PRO A 239 4.41 2.46 -7.60
C PRO A 239 4.74 1.46 -6.49
N GLU A 240 5.26 0.29 -6.85
CA GLU A 240 5.77 -0.76 -5.94
C GLU A 240 6.87 -0.27 -4.98
N ARG A 241 7.62 0.77 -5.35
CA ARG A 241 8.66 1.36 -4.49
C ARG A 241 8.09 2.39 -3.52
N VAL A 242 6.93 2.96 -3.85
CA VAL A 242 6.37 4.14 -3.18
C VAL A 242 5.29 3.74 -2.18
N PHE A 243 4.21 3.09 -2.64
CA PHE A 243 3.06 2.81 -1.78
C PHE A 243 3.38 1.83 -0.65
N PRO A 244 4.02 0.66 -0.87
CA PRO A 244 4.32 -0.27 0.21
C PRO A 244 5.20 0.35 1.31
N ALA A 245 6.21 1.13 0.91
CA ALA A 245 7.08 1.82 1.84
C ALA A 245 6.31 2.87 2.66
N LEU A 246 5.45 3.66 2.01
CA LEU A 246 4.65 4.69 2.67
C LEU A 246 3.60 4.09 3.62
N PHE A 247 2.88 3.03 3.22
CA PHE A 247 1.93 2.32 4.08
C PHE A 247 2.60 1.73 5.32
N ARG A 248 3.78 1.11 5.14
CA ARG A 248 4.56 0.58 6.26
C ARG A 248 5.01 1.69 7.22
N LEU A 249 5.55 2.79 6.68
CA LEU A 249 5.97 3.95 7.48
C LEU A 249 4.80 4.48 8.32
N ILE A 250 3.63 4.71 7.71
CA ILE A 250 2.46 5.23 8.42
C ILE A 250 2.01 4.23 9.51
N SER A 251 1.95 2.94 9.20
CA SER A 251 1.60 1.91 10.19
C SER A 251 2.55 1.93 11.40
N THR A 252 3.87 1.97 11.17
CA THR A 252 4.88 2.07 12.23
C THR A 252 4.73 3.35 13.07
N LEU A 253 4.51 4.49 12.42
CA LEU A 253 4.29 5.76 13.12
C LEU A 253 2.99 5.74 13.93
N LEU A 254 1.92 5.12 13.42
CA LEU A 254 0.66 4.93 14.14
C LEU A 254 0.83 4.04 15.36
N GLU A 255 1.70 3.04 15.34
CA GLU A 255 1.99 2.22 16.52
C GLU A 255 2.81 2.99 17.56
N ALA A 256 3.92 3.62 17.15
CA ALA A 256 4.87 4.30 18.02
C ALA A 256 4.32 5.59 18.68
N SER A 257 3.39 6.29 18.02
CA SER A 257 2.91 7.63 18.41
C SER A 257 2.00 7.68 19.66
N LEU A 258 1.88 6.63 20.48
CA LEU A 258 1.15 6.78 21.75
C LEU A 258 1.99 7.61 22.74
N PRO A 259 1.51 8.77 23.21
CA PRO A 259 2.13 9.42 24.35
C PRO A 259 1.97 8.51 25.57
N SER A 260 3.06 7.85 25.98
CA SER A 260 3.05 7.05 27.21
C SER A 260 3.07 7.99 28.41
N ARG A 261 2.02 7.95 29.24
CA ARG A 261 2.03 8.53 30.60
C ARG A 261 2.77 7.63 31.61
N VAL A 262 3.34 6.51 31.14
CA VAL A 262 4.12 5.58 31.96
C VAL A 262 5.60 5.91 31.81
N ILE A 263 6.23 6.28 32.92
CA ILE A 263 7.67 6.47 33.01
C ILE A 263 8.29 5.11 33.33
N ALA A 264 9.18 4.62 32.46
CA ALA A 264 9.94 3.41 32.74
C ALA A 264 10.93 3.68 33.90
N LEU A 265 10.70 3.06 35.05
CA LEU A 265 11.61 3.15 36.20
C LEU A 265 12.76 2.14 36.02
N LYS A 266 13.99 2.62 35.83
CA LYS A 266 15.18 1.75 35.82
C LYS A 266 15.48 1.25 37.22
N LEU A 267 15.22 -0.04 37.47
CA LEU A 267 15.55 -0.71 38.71
C LEU A 267 17.01 -1.18 38.67
N LYS A 268 17.85 -0.65 39.56
CA LYS A 268 19.21 -1.17 39.78
C LYS A 268 19.17 -2.24 40.87
N LEU A 269 19.60 -3.46 40.54
CA LEU A 269 19.78 -4.52 41.53
C LEU A 269 21.06 -4.24 42.33
N SER A 270 20.94 -4.03 43.64
CA SER A 270 22.12 -4.01 44.51
C SER A 270 22.58 -5.45 44.80
N PRO A 271 23.89 -5.74 44.82
CA PRO A 271 24.40 -7.06 45.16
C PRO A 271 24.01 -7.45 46.60
N PRO A 272 23.79 -8.76 46.88
CA PRO A 272 23.37 -9.22 48.19
C PRO A 272 24.48 -8.98 49.22
N THR A 273 24.17 -8.27 50.30
CA THR A 273 25.06 -8.13 51.46
C THR A 273 25.02 -9.43 52.27
N VAL A 274 26.19 -10.05 52.48
CA VAL A 274 26.35 -11.31 53.22
C VAL A 274 25.76 -11.16 54.63
N GLY A 275 24.92 -12.11 55.03
CA GLY A 275 24.39 -12.24 56.40
C GLY A 275 22.94 -11.77 56.62
N LYS A 276 22.28 -11.14 55.64
CA LYS A 276 20.83 -10.88 55.68
C LYS A 276 20.21 -11.11 54.31
N PHE A 277 19.45 -12.20 54.13
CA PHE A 277 18.53 -12.37 53.00
C PHE A 277 17.36 -11.38 53.14
N ARG A 278 17.63 -10.11 52.89
CA ARG A 278 16.62 -9.09 52.65
C ARG A 278 16.98 -8.40 51.35
N ARG A 279 16.34 -8.80 50.25
CA ARG A 279 16.34 -8.05 49.00
C ARG A 279 15.66 -6.71 49.28
N LYS A 280 16.43 -5.65 49.53
CA LYS A 280 15.91 -4.29 49.61
C LYS A 280 15.84 -3.75 48.17
N MET A 281 14.63 -3.65 47.63
CA MET A 281 14.37 -2.80 46.47
C MET A 281 14.01 -1.41 47.01
N ALA A 282 14.82 -0.40 46.72
CA ALA A 282 14.47 0.98 46.98
C ALA A 282 13.58 1.48 45.82
N VAL A 283 12.36 1.91 46.15
CA VAL A 283 11.43 2.53 45.20
C VAL A 283 11.13 3.93 45.71
N CYS A 284 11.46 4.95 44.93
CA CYS A 284 11.05 6.32 45.20
C CYS A 284 10.33 6.85 43.96
N ALA A 285 9.00 6.83 43.98
CA ALA A 285 8.16 7.57 43.03
C ALA A 285 6.73 7.68 43.56
N THR A 286 6.18 8.89 43.55
CA THR A 286 4.79 9.20 43.92
C THR A 286 4.04 9.61 42.66
N VAL A 287 3.33 8.69 42.00
CA VAL A 287 2.22 9.00 41.07
C VAL A 287 1.23 7.83 41.07
N THR A 288 -0.05 8.20 41.06
CA THR A 288 -1.29 7.42 41.12
C THR A 288 -1.36 6.21 40.18
N GLY A 289 -1.64 5.03 40.74
CA GLY A 289 -2.03 3.80 40.02
C GLY A 289 -0.85 2.93 39.58
N GLN A 290 -0.49 1.92 40.38
CA GLN A 290 0.62 0.99 40.07
C GLN A 290 0.13 -0.26 39.32
N LEU A 291 0.83 -0.58 38.22
CA LEU A 291 0.96 -1.93 37.67
C LEU A 291 2.45 -2.29 37.71
N LEU A 292 2.83 -3.29 38.51
CA LEU A 292 4.18 -3.86 38.54
C LEU A 292 4.20 -5.16 37.74
N PRO A 293 4.82 -5.21 36.55
CA PRO A 293 5.15 -6.47 35.92
C PRO A 293 6.36 -7.09 36.65
N VAL A 294 6.16 -8.21 37.33
CA VAL A 294 7.24 -8.98 37.97
C VAL A 294 7.79 -9.97 36.96
N GLY A 295 8.89 -9.63 36.30
CA GLY A 295 9.65 -10.57 35.47
C GLY A 295 10.68 -11.31 36.32
N ALA A 296 10.45 -12.59 36.59
CA ALA A 296 11.46 -13.50 37.14
C ALA A 296 11.88 -14.47 36.03
N LEU A 297 13.19 -14.68 35.85
CA LEU A 297 13.76 -15.76 35.02
C LEU A 297 13.60 -17.09 35.77
N LEU A 298 12.36 -17.56 35.90
CA LEU A 298 12.00 -18.90 36.37
C LEU A 298 10.82 -19.36 35.51
N ASP A 299 10.83 -20.64 35.12
CA ASP A 299 9.79 -21.26 34.29
C ASP A 299 8.38 -20.91 34.80
N ALA A 300 7.53 -20.47 33.87
CA ALA A 300 6.18 -19.97 34.14
C ALA A 300 5.23 -21.00 34.79
N SER A 301 5.64 -22.27 34.88
CA SER A 301 4.93 -23.36 35.54
C SER A 301 5.10 -23.41 37.06
N CYS A 302 6.02 -22.64 37.64
CA CYS A 302 6.35 -22.72 39.07
C CYS A 302 5.77 -21.60 39.96
N ILE A 303 4.97 -20.66 39.41
CA ILE A 303 4.41 -19.55 40.19
C ILE A 303 2.88 -19.65 40.21
N PRO A 304 2.25 -20.21 41.26
CA PRO A 304 0.82 -20.12 41.42
C PRO A 304 0.41 -18.66 41.68
N ALA A 305 -0.75 -18.25 41.15
CA ALA A 305 -1.28 -16.89 41.27
C ALA A 305 -1.44 -16.40 42.72
N SER A 306 -1.47 -17.32 43.69
CA SER A 306 -1.52 -17.06 45.13
C SER A 306 -0.17 -16.70 45.78
N THR A 307 0.97 -16.82 45.07
CA THR A 307 2.30 -16.50 45.64
C THR A 307 2.66 -15.01 45.51
N VAL A 308 2.09 -14.33 44.50
CA VAL A 308 2.32 -12.89 44.23
C VAL A 308 1.61 -11.98 45.24
N SER A 309 0.66 -12.51 46.02
CA SER A 309 -0.08 -11.76 47.05
C SER A 309 0.63 -11.65 48.40
N THR A 310 1.85 -12.18 48.54
CA THR A 310 2.67 -11.90 49.74
C THR A 310 3.24 -10.47 49.68
N PRO A 311 3.21 -9.70 50.78
CA PRO A 311 3.38 -8.26 50.72
C PRO A 311 4.81 -7.87 50.37
N VAL A 312 4.99 -7.31 49.17
CA VAL A 312 6.15 -6.49 48.84
C VAL A 312 6.15 -5.30 49.81
N LYS A 313 7.05 -5.31 50.79
CA LYS A 313 7.18 -4.20 51.76
C LYS A 313 7.81 -3.01 51.07
N SER A 314 7.02 -1.95 50.84
CA SER A 314 7.55 -0.64 50.47
C SER A 314 8.29 -0.04 51.67
N GLY A 315 9.59 0.23 51.49
CA GLY A 315 10.38 1.01 52.44
C GLY A 315 10.37 2.47 52.03
N ARG A 316 10.29 3.41 52.99
CA ARG A 316 10.66 4.80 52.72
C ARG A 316 12.15 4.86 52.36
N PRO A 317 12.55 5.77 51.46
CA PRO A 317 13.96 5.97 51.10
C PRO A 317 14.83 6.21 52.33
#